data_AF-A0A1H2ZMB9-F1
#
_entry.id   AF-A0A1H2ZMB9-F1
#
_cell.length_a   1.000
_cell.length_b   1.000
_cell.length_c   1.000
_cell.angle_alpha   90.00
_cell.angle_beta   90.00
_cell.angle_gamma   90.00
#
_symmetry.space_group_name_H-M   'P 1'
#
loop_
_entity.id
_entity.type
_entity.pdbx_description
1 polymer ?
#
loop_
_entity_poly.entity_id
_entity_poly.type
_entity_poly.pdbx_seq_one_letter_code
_entity_poly.pdbx_strand_id
1 'polypeptide(L)' 'MTNSLAEMRENGNPLPTVAYGYSIFPGGEKLDFNKMLKEADAQMYQYKKIHKSNAAQEITGTAKIKSNE' A
#
# COMPACT_ATOMS: atom_id res chain seq x y z
N MET A 1 -7.28 14.98 -14.77
CA MET A 1 -7.65 15.06 -13.33
C MET A 1 -6.65 14.31 -12.43
N THR A 2 -5.36 14.24 -12.79
CA THR A 2 -4.31 13.54 -12.00
C THR A 2 -3.21 14.47 -11.50
N ASN A 3 -3.07 15.66 -12.10
CA ASN A 3 -1.99 16.60 -11.79
C ASN A 3 -2.09 17.19 -10.37
N SER A 4 -3.31 17.47 -9.89
CA SER A 4 -3.53 17.99 -8.54
C SER A 4 -3.13 17.00 -7.44
N LEU A 5 -3.38 15.69 -7.67
CA LEU A 5 -2.93 14.64 -6.75
C LEU A 5 -1.40 14.51 -6.77
N ALA A 6 -0.75 14.73 -7.91
CA ALA A 6 0.72 14.72 -7.98
C ALA A 6 1.34 15.88 -7.19
N GLU A 7 0.85 17.11 -7.37
CA GLU A 7 1.28 18.28 -6.58
C GLU A 7 1.04 18.09 -5.08
N MET A 8 -0.09 17.50 -4.68
CA MET A 8 -0.36 17.23 -3.26
C MET A 8 0.63 16.22 -2.64
N ARG A 9 1.16 15.26 -3.43
CA ARG A 9 2.21 14.34 -2.98
C ARG A 9 3.55 15.06 -2.78
N GLU A 10 3.91 15.95 -3.71
CA GLU A 10 5.15 16.73 -3.62
C GLU A 10 5.14 17.68 -2.41
N ASN A 11 3.97 18.22 -2.06
CA ASN A 11 3.79 19.08 -0.90
C ASN A 11 3.79 18.33 0.45
N GLY A 12 4.09 17.03 0.45
CA GLY A 12 4.19 16.22 1.67
C GLY A 12 2.85 15.93 2.37
N ASN A 13 1.72 16.21 1.71
CA ASN A 13 0.42 15.92 2.28
C ASN A 13 0.10 14.42 2.13
N PRO A 14 -0.29 13.72 3.22
CA PRO A 14 -0.68 12.32 3.13
C PRO A 14 -1.95 12.20 2.30
N LEU A 15 -1.82 11.54 1.14
CA LEU A 15 -2.94 11.27 0.26
C LEU A 15 -3.55 9.90 0.52
N PRO A 16 -4.87 9.74 0.34
CA PRO A 16 -5.49 8.43 0.38
C PRO A 16 -4.88 7.54 -0.70
N THR A 17 -4.37 6.39 -0.29
CA THR A 17 -3.87 5.34 -1.18
C THR A 17 -4.67 4.06 -0.98
N VAL A 18 -4.65 3.23 -2.00
CA VAL A 18 -5.34 1.94 -2.04
C VAL A 18 -4.31 0.86 -2.35
N ALA A 19 -4.38 -0.25 -1.63
CA ALA A 19 -3.61 -1.44 -1.90
C ALA A 19 -4.51 -2.47 -2.58
N TYR A 20 -4.01 -3.05 -3.65
CA TYR A 20 -4.70 -4.10 -4.40
C TYR A 20 -3.88 -5.39 -4.31
N GLY A 21 -4.56 -6.53 -4.27
CA GLY A 21 -3.98 -7.84 -4.46
C GLY A 21 -4.68 -8.53 -5.62
N TYR A 22 -3.96 -9.37 -6.35
CA TYR A 22 -4.49 -10.02 -7.54
C TYR A 22 -4.04 -11.47 -7.61
N SER A 23 -4.84 -12.28 -8.29
CA SER A 23 -4.54 -13.68 -8.59
C SER A 23 -4.88 -13.92 -10.06
N ILE A 24 -3.95 -14.49 -10.82
CA ILE A 24 -4.12 -14.77 -12.24
C ILE A 24 -4.36 -16.26 -12.41
N PHE A 25 -5.42 -16.63 -13.11
CA PHE A 25 -5.67 -18.02 -13.48
C PHE A 25 -4.99 -18.30 -14.82
N PRO A 26 -3.96 -19.17 -14.86
CA PRO A 26 -3.20 -19.43 -16.09
C PRO A 26 -3.91 -20.40 -17.05
N GLY A 27 -5.06 -20.97 -16.68
CA GLY A 27 -5.70 -22.05 -17.44
C GLY A 27 -5.11 -23.44 -17.11
N GLY A 28 -5.70 -24.49 -17.68
CA GLY A 28 -5.23 -25.88 -17.55
C GLY A 28 -5.90 -26.69 -16.44
N GLU A 29 -5.93 -26.19 -15.20
CA GLU A 29 -6.61 -26.86 -14.08
C GLU A 29 -8.06 -26.39 -13.90
N LYS A 30 -8.81 -27.06 -13.01
CA LYS A 30 -10.15 -26.58 -12.63
C LYS A 30 -10.00 -25.28 -11.84
N LEU A 31 -10.75 -24.26 -12.27
CA LEU A 31 -10.82 -22.96 -11.59
C LEU A 31 -11.31 -23.12 -10.15
N ASP A 32 -10.49 -22.69 -9.18
CA ASP A 32 -10.86 -22.60 -7.76
C ASP A 32 -10.92 -21.13 -7.33
N PHE A 33 -12.13 -20.57 -7.36
CA PHE A 33 -12.37 -19.19 -6.96
C PHE A 33 -12.01 -18.91 -5.49
N ASN A 34 -12.21 -19.88 -4.59
CA ASN A 34 -11.93 -19.68 -3.17
C ASN A 34 -10.43 -19.56 -2.94
N LYS A 35 -9.64 -20.39 -3.62
CA LYS A 35 -8.18 -20.32 -3.56
C LYS A 35 -7.67 -18.99 -4.12
N MET A 36 -8.14 -18.59 -5.29
CA MET A 36 -7.73 -17.33 -5.93
C MET A 36 -8.07 -16.10 -5.11
N LEU A 37 -9.28 -16.07 -4.50
CA LEU A 37 -9.69 -14.97 -3.64
C LEU A 37 -8.78 -14.88 -2.40
N LYS A 38 -8.47 -16.01 -1.77
CA LYS A 38 -7.55 -16.07 -0.63
C LYS A 38 -6.15 -15.59 -1.00
N GLU A 39 -5.63 -15.96 -2.16
CA GLU A 39 -4.31 -15.52 -2.64
C GLU A 39 -4.28 -14.01 -2.88
N ALA A 40 -5.29 -13.45 -3.55
CA ALA A 40 -5.40 -12.01 -3.77
C ALA A 40 -5.52 -11.24 -2.45
N ASP A 41 -6.35 -11.70 -1.52
CA ASP A 41 -6.51 -11.08 -0.20
C ASP A 41 -5.22 -11.13 0.63
N ALA A 42 -4.53 -12.29 0.63
CA ALA A 42 -3.26 -12.45 1.33
C ALA A 42 -2.18 -11.48 0.80
N GLN A 43 -2.04 -11.35 -0.53
CA GLN A 43 -1.09 -10.40 -1.12
C GLN A 43 -1.39 -8.95 -0.69
N MET A 44 -2.65 -8.53 -0.77
CA MET A 44 -3.07 -7.21 -0.33
C MET A 44 -2.75 -7.00 1.16
N TYR A 45 -3.06 -7.98 2.00
CA TYR A 45 -2.85 -7.88 3.44
C TYR A 45 -1.38 -7.74 3.80
N GLN A 46 -0.50 -8.55 3.18
CA GLN A 46 0.95 -8.44 3.41
C GLN A 46 1.49 -7.09 2.96
N TYR A 47 1.05 -6.59 1.80
CA TYR A 47 1.43 -5.26 1.33
C TYR A 47 1.00 -4.17 2.32
N LYS A 48 -0.26 -4.19 2.78
CA LYS A 48 -0.77 -3.25 3.79
C LYS A 48 0.01 -3.33 5.09
N LYS A 49 0.37 -4.53 5.53
CA LYS A 49 1.11 -4.75 6.78
C LYS A 49 2.51 -4.12 6.72
N ILE A 50 3.24 -4.35 5.63
CA ILE A 50 4.60 -3.79 5.45
C ILE A 50 4.55 -2.25 5.38
N HIS A 51 3.63 -1.70 4.58
CA HIS A 51 3.58 -0.25 4.35
C HIS A 51 2.96 0.52 5.51
N LYS A 52 2.10 -0.10 6.33
CA LYS A 52 1.66 0.49 7.61
C LYS A 52 2.80 0.57 8.63
N SER A 53 3.65 -0.47 8.71
CA SER A 53 4.80 -0.47 9.63
C SER A 53 5.85 0.58 9.23
N ASN A 54 6.09 0.76 7.93
CA ASN A 54 7.02 1.77 7.43
C ASN A 54 6.50 3.20 7.66
N ALA A 55 5.19 3.44 7.44
CA ALA A 55 4.57 4.73 7.76
C ALA A 55 4.71 5.07 9.26
N ALA A 56 4.57 4.10 10.17
CA ALA A 56 4.78 4.33 11.60
C ALA A 56 6.24 4.69 11.96
N GLN A 57 7.21 4.19 11.20
CA GLN A 57 8.64 4.49 11.38
C GLN A 57 9.05 5.86 10.79
N GLU A 58 8.47 6.29 9.68
CA GLU A 58 8.71 7.63 9.11
C GLU A 58 8.11 8.75 9.98
N ILE A 59 6.94 8.51 10.60
CA ILE A 59 6.32 9.47 11.55
C ILE A 59 7.20 9.65 12.80
N THR A 60 7.91 8.60 13.23
CA THR A 60 8.83 8.67 14.39
C THR A 60 10.22 9.18 14.03
N GLY A 61 10.69 9.03 12.78
CA GLY A 61 11.95 9.59 12.29
C GLY A 61 11.91 11.10 12.03
N THR A 62 10.77 11.62 11.54
CA THR A 62 10.59 13.07 11.25
C THR A 62 10.41 13.92 12.51
N ALA A 63 10.01 13.32 13.64
CA ALA A 63 9.88 14.02 14.92
C ALA A 63 11.21 14.39 15.59
N LYS A 64 12.35 13.81 15.19
CA LYS A 64 13.68 14.11 15.78
C LYS A 64 14.46 15.23 15.10
N ILE A 65 14.03 15.71 13.93
CA ILE A 65 14.80 16.71 13.16
C ILE A 65 14.35 18.16 13.47
N LYS A 66 13.22 18.36 14.14
CA LYS A 66 12.68 19.70 14.48
C LYS A 66 13.04 20.20 15.89
N SER A 67 14.04 19.63 16.55
CA SER A 67 14.52 20.08 17.86
C SER A 67 16.03 20.32 17.83
N ASN A 68 16.42 21.42 17.18
CA ASN A 68 17.65 22.16 17.43
C ASN A 68 17.43 23.53 16.77
N GLU A 69 16.77 24.42 17.51
CA GLU A 69 16.97 25.87 17.40
C GLU A 69 18.31 26.24 18.05
#